data_AF-A0A563CD47-F1
#
_entry.id   AF-A0A563CD47-F1
#
_cell.length_a   1.000
_cell.length_b   1.000
_cell.length_c   1.000
_cell.angle_alpha   90.00
_cell.angle_beta   90.00
_cell.angle_gamma   90.00
#
_symmetry.space_group_name_H-M   'P 1'
#
loop_
_entity.id
_entity.type
_entity.pdbx_description
1 polymer ?
#
loop_
_entity_poly.entity_id
_entity_poly.type
_entity_poly.pdbx_seq_one_letter_code
_entity_poly.pdbx_strand_id
1 'polypeptide(L)'
;MASKKKPANFKVTKSKNEIMTAVLIGLVTTLIVIVIGVILLHTNQTSDKTSQTVEKVDNGSVNLGSLGFRIEGDKAVIRNDSATQELRDFLKADVKKSGCKGNNGVTAVIAHSQDEKQLLLGYGCGNSAARMFAVKQDSGWKVISPTNQFNLFDIPSCKMVDENNISNEIAPVCQNEKKVGDNLSYDYKIR
;
A
#
# COMPACT_ATOMS: atom_id res chain seq x y z
N MET A 1 -89.79 22.89 -11.56
CA MET A 1 -89.32 21.82 -10.65
C MET A 1 -88.08 21.18 -11.26
N ALA A 2 -86.95 21.24 -10.55
CA ALA A 2 -85.65 20.80 -11.04
C ALA A 2 -85.47 19.28 -10.88
N SER A 3 -85.08 18.59 -11.96
CA SER A 3 -84.73 17.17 -11.94
C SER A 3 -83.26 17.01 -11.54
N LYS A 4 -83.00 16.47 -10.35
CA LYS A 4 -81.64 16.14 -9.87
C LYS A 4 -81.20 14.79 -10.45
N LYS A 5 -80.24 14.80 -11.39
CA LYS A 5 -79.47 13.60 -11.77
C LYS A 5 -78.46 13.24 -10.67
N LYS A 6 -78.51 11.99 -10.19
CA LYS A 6 -77.48 11.39 -9.31
C LYS A 6 -76.18 11.13 -10.09
N PRO A 7 -74.98 11.30 -9.50
CA PRO A 7 -73.74 10.92 -10.16
C PRO A 7 -73.54 9.40 -10.05
N ALA A 8 -73.09 8.78 -11.13
CA ALA A 8 -72.66 7.39 -11.14
C ALA A 8 -71.25 7.29 -10.54
N ASN A 9 -71.09 6.44 -9.52
CA ASN A 9 -69.78 6.07 -8.99
C ASN A 9 -69.07 5.14 -9.99
N PHE A 10 -68.07 5.66 -10.69
CA PHE A 10 -67.21 4.86 -11.57
C PHE A 10 -66.17 4.13 -10.72
N LYS A 11 -66.44 2.85 -10.41
CA LYS A 11 -65.45 1.96 -9.79
C LYS A 11 -64.57 1.41 -10.92
N VAL A 12 -63.37 1.97 -11.08
CA VAL A 12 -62.37 1.44 -12.02
C VAL A 12 -61.81 0.14 -11.44
N THR A 13 -62.30 -0.99 -11.94
CA THR A 13 -61.75 -2.31 -11.62
C THR A 13 -60.58 -2.55 -12.57
N LYS A 14 -59.34 -2.38 -12.11
CA LYS A 14 -58.16 -2.74 -12.91
C LYS A 14 -58.19 -4.23 -13.25
N SER A 15 -57.93 -4.56 -14.51
CA SER A 15 -58.00 -5.94 -14.99
C SER A 15 -56.92 -6.79 -14.32
N LYS A 16 -57.22 -8.08 -14.07
CA LYS A 16 -56.27 -9.04 -13.51
C LYS A 16 -54.94 -9.08 -14.28
N ASN A 17 -54.97 -8.82 -15.59
CA ASN A 17 -53.78 -8.79 -16.44
C ASN A 17 -52.87 -7.61 -16.09
N GLU A 18 -53.39 -6.41 -15.82
CA GLU A 18 -52.55 -5.27 -15.42
C GLU A 18 -51.88 -5.47 -14.06
N ILE A 19 -52.57 -6.12 -13.13
CA ILE A 19 -52.03 -6.44 -11.80
C ILE A 19 -50.93 -7.50 -11.94
N MET A 20 -51.16 -8.53 -12.76
CA MET A 20 -50.20 -9.60 -13.00
C MET A 20 -48.93 -9.09 -13.70
N THR A 21 -49.06 -8.19 -14.68
CA THR A 21 -47.92 -7.57 -15.37
C THR A 21 -47.10 -6.70 -14.42
N ALA A 22 -47.75 -5.91 -13.55
CA ALA A 22 -47.06 -5.08 -12.56
C ALA A 22 -46.29 -5.93 -11.54
N VAL A 23 -46.87 -7.06 -11.09
CA VAL A 23 -46.20 -8.01 -10.20
C VAL A 23 -45.01 -8.67 -10.90
N LEU A 24 -45.16 -9.06 -12.16
CA LEU A 24 -44.07 -9.69 -12.93
C LEU A 24 -42.88 -8.73 -13.11
N ILE A 25 -43.15 -7.47 -13.45
CA ILE A 25 -42.11 -6.44 -13.61
C ILE A 25 -41.37 -6.21 -12.28
N GLY A 26 -42.10 -6.12 -11.16
CA GLY A 26 -41.50 -5.97 -9.83
C GLY A 26 -40.60 -7.15 -9.44
N LEU A 27 -41.01 -8.37 -9.79
CA LEU A 27 -40.24 -9.58 -9.50
C LEU A 27 -38.94 -9.63 -10.32
N VAL A 28 -39.00 -9.26 -11.60
CA VAL A 28 -37.84 -9.20 -12.50
C VAL A 28 -36.83 -8.13 -12.06
N THR A 29 -37.29 -6.93 -11.70
CA THR A 29 -36.38 -5.86 -11.23
C THR A 29 -35.70 -6.23 -9.92
N THR A 30 -36.42 -6.86 -8.99
CA THR A 30 -35.85 -7.30 -7.70
C THR A 30 -34.77 -8.36 -7.92
N LEU A 31 -35.01 -9.33 -8.82
CA LEU A 31 -34.03 -10.35 -9.20
C LEU A 31 -32.76 -9.74 -9.81
N ILE A 32 -32.89 -8.75 -10.70
CA ILE A 32 -31.74 -8.06 -11.32
C ILE A 32 -30.90 -7.36 -10.24
N VAL A 33 -31.53 -6.66 -9.30
CA VAL A 33 -30.82 -5.96 -8.20
C VAL A 33 -30.07 -6.95 -7.31
N ILE A 34 -30.68 -8.09 -6.97
CA ILE A 34 -30.03 -9.15 -6.20
C ILE A 34 -28.83 -9.71 -6.97
N VAL A 35 -28.98 -10.01 -8.25
CA VAL A 35 -27.89 -10.55 -9.07
C VAL A 35 -26.73 -9.55 -9.17
N ILE A 36 -27.00 -8.26 -9.40
CA ILE A 36 -25.96 -7.22 -9.42
C ILE A 36 -25.29 -7.08 -8.05
N GLY A 37 -26.06 -7.07 -6.96
CA GLY A 37 -25.52 -7.01 -5.60
C GLY A 37 -24.64 -8.21 -5.28
N VAL A 38 -25.07 -9.41 -5.66
CA VAL A 38 -24.31 -10.66 -5.50
C VAL A 38 -23.03 -10.64 -6.34
N ILE A 39 -23.08 -10.19 -7.60
CA ILE A 39 -21.89 -10.06 -8.46
C ILE A 39 -20.90 -9.06 -7.83
N LEU A 40 -21.36 -7.89 -7.37
CA LEU A 40 -20.50 -6.90 -6.70
C LEU A 40 -19.87 -7.43 -5.40
N LEU A 41 -20.64 -8.20 -4.61
CA LEU A 41 -20.14 -8.90 -3.42
C LEU A 41 -19.08 -9.95 -3.77
N HIS A 42 -19.29 -10.74 -4.83
CA HIS A 42 -18.35 -11.78 -5.26
C HIS A 42 -17.07 -11.18 -5.91
N THR A 43 -17.18 -10.08 -6.66
CA THR A 43 -16.01 -9.38 -7.22
C THR A 43 -15.16 -8.71 -6.14
N ASN A 44 -15.78 -8.30 -5.01
CA ASN A 44 -15.03 -7.82 -3.85
C ASN A 44 -14.43 -8.96 -3.00
N GLN A 45 -14.92 -10.20 -3.15
CA GLN A 45 -14.40 -11.36 -2.41
C GLN A 45 -13.33 -12.16 -3.17
N THR A 46 -13.24 -12.04 -4.50
CA THR A 46 -12.22 -12.73 -5.30
C THR A 46 -11.11 -11.78 -5.75
N SER A 47 -10.31 -11.33 -4.80
CA SER A 47 -8.90 -11.09 -5.07
C SER A 47 -8.07 -11.93 -4.12
N ASP A 48 -8.09 -13.25 -4.34
CA ASP A 48 -7.06 -14.19 -3.88
C ASP A 48 -5.72 -13.92 -4.61
N LYS A 49 -5.33 -12.66 -4.77
CA LYS A 49 -3.91 -12.37 -4.86
C LYS A 49 -3.40 -12.65 -3.46
N THR A 50 -2.79 -13.82 -3.27
CA THR A 50 -1.95 -14.11 -2.11
C THR A 50 -0.99 -12.92 -1.95
N SER A 51 -1.37 -11.94 -1.14
CA SER A 51 -0.50 -10.82 -0.82
C SER A 51 0.64 -11.42 -0.04
N GLN A 52 1.84 -11.36 -0.62
CA GLN A 52 3.05 -11.82 0.03
C GLN A 52 3.86 -10.58 0.39
N THR A 53 4.40 -10.55 1.60
CA THR A 53 5.30 -9.46 2.01
C THR A 53 6.57 -9.46 1.19
N VAL A 54 7.01 -10.64 0.75
CA VAL A 54 8.06 -10.82 -0.26
C VAL A 54 7.43 -11.06 -1.62
N GLU A 55 7.92 -10.40 -2.66
CA GLU A 55 7.49 -10.66 -4.03
C GLU A 55 8.68 -10.75 -4.98
N LYS A 56 8.65 -11.74 -5.87
CA LYS A 56 9.70 -11.98 -6.85
C LYS A 56 9.63 -10.97 -8.00
N VAL A 57 10.78 -10.45 -8.40
CA VAL A 57 10.92 -9.53 -9.55
C VAL A 57 12.04 -10.08 -10.43
N ASP A 58 11.68 -10.77 -11.52
CA ASP A 58 12.64 -11.54 -12.31
C ASP A 58 13.42 -12.55 -11.45
N ASN A 59 14.75 -12.40 -11.33
CA ASN A 59 15.57 -13.21 -10.42
C ASN A 59 15.81 -12.54 -9.06
N GLY A 60 15.23 -11.37 -8.84
CA GLY A 60 15.32 -10.54 -7.66
C GLY A 60 14.06 -10.61 -6.79
N SER A 61 13.98 -9.73 -5.79
CA SER A 61 12.82 -9.67 -4.90
C SER A 61 12.63 -8.32 -4.24
N VAL A 62 11.40 -8.03 -3.84
CA VAL A 62 11.04 -6.91 -2.97
C VAL A 62 10.43 -7.44 -1.69
N ASN A 63 10.66 -6.77 -0.56
CA ASN A 63 10.06 -7.13 0.72
C ASN A 63 9.53 -5.90 1.47
N LEU A 64 8.26 -5.89 1.88
CA LEU A 64 7.66 -4.79 2.64
C LEU A 64 7.98 -4.82 4.15
N GLY A 65 8.66 -5.86 4.64
CA GLY A 65 9.00 -5.99 6.07
C GLY A 65 7.75 -5.99 6.95
N SER A 66 7.83 -5.33 8.10
CA SER A 66 6.69 -5.15 9.02
C SER A 66 5.56 -4.32 8.41
N LEU A 67 5.86 -3.40 7.48
CA LEU A 67 4.87 -2.55 6.83
C LEU A 67 3.93 -3.33 5.92
N GLY A 68 4.31 -4.55 5.52
CA GLY A 68 3.42 -5.49 4.84
C GLY A 68 2.31 -6.07 5.72
N PHE A 69 2.27 -5.76 7.01
CA PHE A 69 1.28 -6.26 7.95
C PHE A 69 0.58 -5.12 8.69
N ARG A 70 -0.63 -5.40 9.19
CA ARG A 70 -1.33 -4.61 10.20
C ARG A 70 -1.78 -5.54 11.32
N ILE A 71 -1.95 -5.00 12.52
CA ILE A 71 -2.45 -5.76 13.66
C ILE A 71 -3.96 -5.58 13.76
N GLU A 72 -4.70 -6.69 13.70
CA GLU A 72 -6.13 -6.74 13.93
C GLU A 72 -6.39 -7.66 15.13
N GLY A 73 -6.68 -7.06 16.29
CA GLY A 73 -6.78 -7.79 17.56
C GLY A 73 -5.44 -8.42 17.94
N ASP A 74 -5.40 -9.75 18.03
CA ASP A 74 -4.23 -10.56 18.36
C ASP A 74 -3.50 -11.12 17.12
N LYS A 75 -3.89 -10.71 15.91
CA LYS A 75 -3.39 -11.28 14.66
C LYS A 75 -2.68 -10.24 13.79
N ALA A 76 -1.60 -10.67 13.15
CA ALA A 76 -1.00 -9.94 12.04
C ALA A 76 -1.71 -10.33 10.74
N VAL A 77 -2.28 -9.33 10.07
CA VAL A 77 -2.99 -9.47 8.79
C VAL A 77 -2.17 -8.80 7.70
N ILE A 78 -2.03 -9.47 6.56
CA ILE A 78 -1.27 -8.92 5.43
C ILE A 78 -2.02 -7.74 4.84
N ARG A 79 -1.30 -6.63 4.62
CA ARG A 79 -1.84 -5.43 3.98
C ARG A 79 -1.82 -5.55 2.47
N ASN A 80 -2.89 -5.06 1.85
CA ASN A 80 -3.04 -4.94 0.40
C ASN A 80 -3.74 -3.61 0.04
N ASP A 81 -3.55 -2.59 0.87
CA ASP A 81 -4.10 -1.25 0.64
C ASP A 81 -3.27 -0.48 -0.40
N SER A 82 -3.82 0.64 -0.89
CA SER A 82 -3.20 1.45 -1.94
C SER A 82 -1.81 1.96 -1.55
N ALA A 83 -1.56 2.26 -0.28
CA ALA A 83 -0.26 2.73 0.17
C ALA A 83 0.80 1.60 0.08
N THR A 84 0.44 0.39 0.52
CA THR A 84 1.35 -0.78 0.38
C THR A 84 1.57 -1.19 -1.07
N GLN A 85 0.58 -1.02 -1.94
CA GLN A 85 0.72 -1.28 -3.38
C GLN A 85 1.62 -0.25 -4.06
N GLU A 86 1.43 1.05 -3.76
CA GLU A 86 2.28 2.14 -4.24
C GLU A 86 3.75 1.89 -3.85
N LEU A 87 3.99 1.53 -2.58
CA LEU A 87 5.33 1.25 -2.10
C LEU A 87 5.95 0.04 -2.81
N ARG A 88 5.20 -1.04 -2.95
CA ARG A 88 5.63 -2.25 -3.66
C ARG A 88 6.04 -1.94 -5.10
N ASP A 89 5.27 -1.10 -5.79
CA ASP A 89 5.58 -0.70 -7.17
C ASP A 89 6.84 0.18 -7.24
N PHE A 90 7.05 1.06 -6.26
CA PHE A 90 8.31 1.80 -6.10
C PHE A 90 9.52 0.86 -5.91
N LEU A 91 9.44 -0.10 -4.98
CA LEU A 91 10.55 -1.04 -4.72
C LEU A 91 10.84 -1.92 -5.94
N LYS A 92 9.81 -2.34 -6.68
CA LYS A 92 9.98 -3.09 -7.93
C LYS A 92 10.69 -2.27 -9.00
N ALA A 93 10.35 -0.99 -9.12
CA ALA A 93 11.00 -0.09 -10.04
C ALA A 93 12.47 0.14 -9.67
N ASP A 94 12.77 0.20 -8.37
CA ASP A 94 14.15 0.28 -7.85
C ASP A 94 14.96 -0.99 -8.18
N VAL A 95 14.42 -2.18 -7.87
CA VAL A 95 15.06 -3.47 -8.21
C VAL A 95 15.36 -3.59 -9.71
N LYS A 96 14.43 -3.18 -10.58
CA LYS A 96 14.63 -3.19 -12.04
C LYS A 96 15.73 -2.23 -12.50
N LYS A 97 15.99 -1.16 -11.76
CA LYS A 97 17.03 -0.16 -12.06
C LYS A 97 18.37 -0.44 -11.35
N SER A 98 18.43 -1.47 -10.51
CA SER A 98 19.59 -1.79 -9.67
C SER A 98 20.90 -2.05 -10.43
N GLY A 99 20.84 -2.41 -11.71
CA GLY A 99 22.02 -2.76 -12.51
C GLY A 99 22.68 -4.09 -12.11
N CYS A 100 22.02 -4.89 -11.25
CA CYS A 100 22.53 -6.17 -10.80
C CYS A 100 22.62 -7.18 -11.95
N LYS A 101 23.81 -7.78 -12.13
CA LYS A 101 24.02 -8.83 -13.14
C LYS A 101 23.07 -10.01 -12.89
N GLY A 102 22.32 -10.39 -13.92
CA GLY A 102 21.35 -11.47 -13.83
C GLY A 102 20.01 -11.07 -13.22
N ASN A 103 19.72 -9.77 -13.10
CA ASN A 103 18.44 -9.23 -12.61
C ASN A 103 18.04 -9.75 -11.21
N ASN A 104 19.03 -9.96 -10.35
CA ASN A 104 18.85 -10.49 -8.99
C ASN A 104 18.85 -9.39 -7.91
N GLY A 105 18.42 -8.17 -8.26
CA GLY A 105 18.32 -7.07 -7.31
C GLY A 105 17.36 -7.38 -6.18
N VAL A 106 17.69 -6.95 -4.97
CA VAL A 106 16.86 -7.12 -3.78
C VAL A 106 16.69 -5.77 -3.13
N THR A 107 15.44 -5.41 -2.78
CA THR A 107 15.15 -4.23 -1.96
C THR A 107 14.11 -4.59 -0.88
N ALA A 108 14.40 -4.30 0.38
CA ALA A 108 13.55 -4.66 1.52
C ALA A 108 13.37 -3.47 2.45
N VAL A 109 12.16 -3.27 2.97
CA VAL A 109 11.90 -2.32 4.05
C VAL A 109 12.40 -2.92 5.36
N ILE A 110 13.35 -2.23 6.00
CA ILE A 110 13.90 -2.60 7.31
C ILE A 110 13.11 -1.91 8.42
N ALA A 111 12.89 -0.60 8.27
CA ALA A 111 12.15 0.22 9.21
C ALA A 111 11.40 1.32 8.48
N HIS A 112 10.36 1.86 9.12
CA HIS A 112 9.56 2.95 8.59
C HIS A 112 9.17 3.92 9.71
N SER A 113 8.95 5.18 9.37
CA SER A 113 8.37 6.13 10.29
C SER A 113 6.91 5.79 10.58
N GLN A 114 6.38 6.29 11.71
CA GLN A 114 5.00 6.07 12.12
C GLN A 114 3.98 6.61 11.11
N ASP A 115 4.30 7.71 10.43
CA ASP A 115 3.48 8.29 9.36
C ASP A 115 3.63 7.59 8.00
N GLU A 116 4.46 6.54 7.93
CA GLU A 116 4.77 5.75 6.73
C GLU A 116 5.30 6.59 5.56
N LYS A 117 5.93 7.74 5.83
CA LYS A 117 6.51 8.62 4.80
C LYS A 117 8.03 8.51 4.67
N GLN A 118 8.69 7.83 5.59
CA GLN A 118 10.14 7.63 5.53
C GLN A 118 10.47 6.17 5.77
N LEU A 119 11.45 5.64 5.04
CA LEU A 119 11.85 4.24 5.07
C LEU A 119 13.35 4.13 5.20
N LEU A 120 13.81 3.21 6.04
CA LEU A 120 15.12 2.61 5.94
C LEU A 120 14.99 1.33 5.10
N LEU A 121 15.70 1.30 3.98
CA LEU A 121 15.72 0.16 3.06
C LEU A 121 17.04 -0.59 3.16
N GLY A 122 16.95 -1.92 3.07
CA GLY A 122 18.06 -2.79 2.73
C GLY A 122 18.06 -3.06 1.24
N TYR A 123 19.21 -3.06 0.59
CA TYR A 123 19.28 -3.32 -0.85
C TYR A 123 20.61 -3.97 -1.30
N GLY A 124 20.63 -4.55 -2.50
CA GLY A 124 21.82 -5.13 -3.10
C GLY A 124 21.53 -6.14 -4.22
N CYS A 125 22.55 -6.89 -4.64
CA CYS A 125 22.43 -7.94 -5.66
C CYS A 125 22.51 -9.31 -5.00
N GLY A 126 21.42 -10.08 -5.02
CA GLY A 126 21.29 -11.37 -4.35
C GLY A 126 21.12 -11.31 -2.82
N ASN A 127 21.37 -10.15 -2.20
CA ASN A 127 21.12 -9.87 -0.79
C ASN A 127 20.76 -8.39 -0.57
N SER A 128 20.32 -8.04 0.63
CA SER A 128 19.97 -6.68 1.03
C SER A 128 20.97 -6.09 2.05
N ALA A 129 22.27 -6.24 1.81
CA ALA A 129 23.31 -5.90 2.80
C ALA A 129 23.52 -4.39 2.97
N ALA A 130 23.35 -3.59 1.92
CA ALA A 130 23.58 -2.16 1.99
C ALA A 130 22.31 -1.42 2.43
N ARG A 131 22.47 -0.15 2.86
CA ARG A 131 21.39 0.68 3.40
C ARG A 131 21.14 1.91 2.54
N MET A 132 19.88 2.30 2.48
CA MET A 132 19.49 3.61 1.95
C MET A 132 18.20 4.12 2.61
N PHE A 133 18.01 5.43 2.63
CA PHE A 133 16.75 6.06 2.97
C PHE A 133 15.91 6.35 1.73
N ALA A 134 14.60 6.15 1.86
CA ALA A 134 13.61 6.63 0.92
C ALA A 134 12.55 7.47 1.64
N VAL A 135 12.05 8.50 0.98
CA VAL A 135 11.02 9.41 1.50
C VAL A 135 9.89 9.56 0.50
N LYS A 136 8.67 9.72 1.02
CA LYS A 136 7.47 10.02 0.24
C LYS A 136 7.37 11.52 0.02
N GLN A 137 7.38 11.92 -1.25
CA GLN A 137 7.19 13.29 -1.73
C GLN A 137 5.89 13.38 -2.52
N ASP A 138 5.48 14.59 -2.91
CA ASP A 138 4.25 14.80 -3.70
C ASP A 138 4.27 14.06 -5.05
N SER A 139 5.46 13.88 -5.63
CA SER A 139 5.68 13.12 -6.87
C SER A 139 5.85 11.60 -6.66
N GLY A 140 5.71 11.13 -5.43
CA GLY A 140 5.86 9.73 -5.03
C GLY A 140 7.11 9.46 -4.20
N TRP A 141 7.45 8.17 -4.08
CA TRP A 141 8.61 7.71 -3.33
C TRP A 141 9.94 8.01 -4.05
N LYS A 142 10.93 8.46 -3.27
CA LYS A 142 12.27 8.78 -3.77
C LYS A 142 13.36 8.31 -2.80
N VAL A 143 14.37 7.63 -3.33
CA VAL A 143 15.62 7.35 -2.61
C VAL A 143 16.42 8.64 -2.47
N ILE A 144 16.89 8.94 -1.25
CA ILE A 144 17.57 10.21 -0.95
C ILE A 144 18.99 10.05 -0.41
N SER A 145 19.40 8.87 0.06
CA SER A 145 20.79 8.64 0.48
C SER A 145 21.57 7.86 -0.57
N PRO A 146 22.74 8.34 -1.03
CA PRO A 146 23.75 7.44 -1.54
C PRO A 146 24.25 6.55 -0.39
N THR A 147 24.78 5.40 -0.73
CA THR A 147 24.90 4.30 0.23
C THR A 147 26.22 4.34 1.00
N ASN A 148 27.10 5.24 0.56
CA ASN A 148 28.29 5.70 1.27
C ASN A 148 28.00 6.64 2.45
N GLN A 149 26.73 6.89 2.79
CA GLN A 149 26.35 7.67 3.97
C GLN A 149 26.25 6.83 5.25
N PHE A 150 26.47 5.51 5.15
CA PHE A 150 26.42 4.58 6.27
C PHE A 150 27.82 4.06 6.58
N ASN A 151 28.14 3.87 7.86
CA ASN A 151 29.38 3.20 8.26
C ASN A 151 29.22 1.67 8.22
N LEU A 152 30.26 0.94 8.64
CA LEU A 152 30.28 -0.54 8.66
C LEU A 152 29.25 -1.18 9.60
N PHE A 153 28.65 -0.40 10.51
CA PHE A 153 27.60 -0.85 11.41
C PHE A 153 26.20 -0.43 10.93
N ASP A 154 26.06 -0.02 9.67
CA ASP A 154 24.81 0.48 9.10
C ASP A 154 24.28 1.75 9.81
N ILE A 155 25.15 2.52 10.46
CA ILE A 155 24.79 3.77 11.14
C ILE A 155 24.99 4.93 10.15
N PRO A 156 23.93 5.73 9.87
CA PRO A 156 24.00 6.82 8.92
C PRO A 156 24.80 8.02 9.46
N SER A 157 25.32 8.84 8.55
CA SER A 157 25.97 10.11 8.92
C SER A 157 24.96 11.08 9.53
N CYS A 158 25.36 11.82 10.57
CA CYS A 158 24.49 12.83 11.18
C CYS A 158 24.12 13.93 10.16
N LYS A 159 25.06 14.28 9.28
CA LYS A 159 24.81 15.22 8.18
C LYS A 159 23.64 14.78 7.29
N MET A 160 23.66 13.55 6.78
CA MET A 160 22.60 13.02 5.91
C MET A 160 21.25 13.04 6.61
N VAL A 161 21.26 12.63 7.86
CA VAL A 161 20.07 12.51 8.69
C VAL A 161 19.46 13.88 9.00
N ASP A 162 20.27 14.87 9.35
CA ASP A 162 19.83 16.22 9.68
C ASP A 162 19.37 16.99 8.42
N GLU A 163 20.12 16.92 7.31
CA GLU A 163 19.79 17.61 6.05
C GLU A 163 18.46 17.13 5.44
N ASN A 164 18.08 15.87 5.69
CA ASN A 164 16.87 15.27 5.13
C ASN A 164 15.75 15.10 6.16
N ASN A 165 15.93 15.60 7.39
CA ASN A 165 14.96 15.46 8.49
C ASN A 165 14.52 14.01 8.70
N ILE A 166 15.48 13.07 8.71
CA ILE A 166 15.18 11.65 8.87
C ILE A 166 14.65 11.38 10.28
N SER A 167 13.52 10.69 10.41
CA SER A 167 12.91 10.36 11.69
C SER A 167 13.88 9.59 12.61
N ASN A 168 13.88 9.92 13.90
CA ASN A 168 14.64 9.17 14.91
C ASN A 168 14.10 7.74 15.10
N GLU A 169 12.85 7.47 14.68
CA GLU A 169 12.26 6.14 14.70
C GLU A 169 13.00 5.14 13.80
N ILE A 170 13.56 5.62 12.69
CA ILE A 170 14.30 4.79 11.72
C ILE A 170 15.80 5.03 11.73
N ALA A 171 16.26 6.09 12.40
CA ALA A 171 17.66 6.43 12.57
C ALA A 171 17.89 7.04 13.97
N PRO A 172 17.79 6.24 15.04
CA PRO A 172 17.91 6.72 16.43
C PRO A 172 19.35 7.11 16.81
N VAL A 173 20.32 6.62 16.05
CA VAL A 173 21.74 6.92 16.22
C VAL A 173 22.29 7.36 14.87
N CYS A 174 23.16 8.37 14.90
CA CYS A 174 23.94 8.78 13.75
C CYS A 174 25.43 8.87 14.11
N GLN A 175 26.29 8.92 13.09
CA GLN A 175 27.74 9.03 13.25
C GLN A 175 28.31 10.27 12.57
N ASN A 176 29.39 10.81 13.11
CA ASN A 176 30.27 11.75 12.41
C ASN A 176 31.63 11.09 12.19
N GLU A 177 32.03 10.94 10.92
CA GLU A 177 33.31 10.38 10.54
C GLU A 177 34.42 11.44 10.69
N LYS A 178 35.53 11.03 11.31
CA LYS A 178 36.74 11.82 11.44
C LYS A 178 37.93 10.99 11.00
N LYS A 179 38.81 11.59 10.20
CA LYS A 179 40.10 10.97 9.85
C LYS A 179 41.13 11.31 10.92
N VAL A 180 41.69 10.28 11.55
CA VAL A 180 42.74 10.41 12.59
C VAL A 180 43.99 9.67 12.09
N GLY A 181 44.92 10.42 11.49
CA GLY A 181 46.03 9.84 10.74
C GLY A 181 45.52 9.06 9.52
N ASP A 182 45.88 7.78 9.41
CA ASP A 182 45.40 6.89 8.35
C ASP A 182 44.13 6.12 8.73
N ASN A 183 43.66 6.26 9.97
CA ASN A 183 42.49 5.54 10.48
C ASN A 183 41.21 6.40 10.44
N LEU A 184 40.07 5.74 10.28
CA LEU A 184 38.74 6.34 10.46
C LEU A 184 38.31 6.18 11.92
N SER A 185 37.83 7.27 12.51
CA SER A 185 37.20 7.31 13.82
C SER A 185 35.77 7.80 13.67
N TYR A 186 34.87 7.27 14.50
CA TYR A 186 33.45 7.59 14.46
C TYR A 186 32.99 8.10 15.82
N ASP A 187 32.41 9.30 15.84
CA ASP A 187 31.68 9.80 17.00
C ASP A 187 30.19 9.50 16.82
N TYR A 188 29.59 8.79 17.77
CA TYR A 188 28.18 8.43 17.73
C TYR A 188 27.33 9.40 18.56
N LYS A 189 26.16 9.75 18.02
CA LYS A 189 25.19 10.61 18.68
C LYS A 189 23.81 9.93 18.69
N ILE A 190 23.21 9.87 19.87
CA ILE A 190 21.79 9.52 20.05
C ILE A 190 20.94 10.73 19.65
N ARG A 191 19.84 10.48 18.94
CA ARG A 191 18.94 11.49 18.39
C ARG A 191 17.59 11.53 19.09
#